data_AF-A0A7T7XKB4-F1
#
_entry.id   AF-A0A7T7XKB4-F1
#
_cell.length_a   1.000
_cell.length_b   1.000
_cell.length_c   1.000
_cell.angle_alpha   90.00
_cell.angle_beta   90.00
_cell.angle_gamma   90.00
#
_symmetry.space_group_name_H-M   'P 1'
#
loop_
_entity.id
_entity.type
_entity.pdbx_description
1 polymer ?
#
loop_
_entity_poly.entity_id
_entity_poly.type
_entity_poly.pdbx_seq_one_letter_code
_entity_poly.pdbx_strand_id
1 'polypeptide(L)'
;MISGIACSNPAADPDLNPDLNPDTGEQNNPTPIEVVEEFRAALDALGAGEEYVLDRNLNLSAIEWEPIGTDENNAFQGIFNGNGHTIKGLNPADRRYTGLFGYTDGATIKDLTIDMQDFSVTNSNISNIGAVVGFAKNTLIENVHVSGKISVNKTALGDLGAGGIAGWTLGTTRIVNSSSRISIEAIHTNGSSQIGGIAGGNRGSIENCYAAGVHKGQQTTIGGIAGDNGFGGRIENCYAAGSISGTNNSMAGGITGWNSSFSSTSFGFIQNCYSTVSVKVAAEVGLEVYVGGIAGRNNPNAIIKNCVAINDSLEASFSSLYLGRITGQNWNSTGLDNNIALQNLPITVSNGPNSTPGTVGLNTEYGADKTALELQSRSAYDNLGWNFTAVWKMDPKKSPYPVLRWQ
;
A
#
# COMPACT_ATOMS: atom_id res chain seq x y z
N MET A 1 25.47 -18.54 -3.63
CA MET A 1 25.76 -17.15 -4.05
C MET A 1 26.17 -17.17 -5.50
N ILE A 2 25.27 -16.79 -6.39
CA ILE A 2 25.62 -16.44 -7.76
C ILE A 2 25.74 -14.92 -7.73
N SER A 3 26.97 -14.39 -7.60
CA SER A 3 27.20 -12.94 -7.66
C SER A 3 27.31 -12.51 -9.12
N GLY A 4 26.69 -11.38 -9.48
CA GLY A 4 26.87 -10.73 -10.78
C GLY A 4 28.34 -10.58 -11.16
N ILE A 5 28.63 -10.83 -12.44
CA ILE A 5 29.99 -10.87 -12.99
C ILE A 5 30.59 -9.46 -13.00
N ALA A 6 31.81 -9.37 -12.44
CA ALA A 6 32.60 -8.14 -12.39
C ALA A 6 32.94 -7.60 -13.78
N CYS A 7 32.52 -6.37 -14.05
CA CYS A 7 33.26 -5.48 -14.95
C CYS A 7 33.87 -4.35 -14.10
N SER A 8 35.17 -4.17 -14.25
CA SER A 8 36.05 -3.29 -13.48
C SER A 8 35.56 -1.85 -13.32
N ASN A 9 35.59 -1.32 -12.09
CA ASN A 9 35.44 0.11 -11.80
C ASN A 9 36.58 0.57 -10.85
N PRO A 10 37.25 1.72 -11.06
CA PRO A 10 38.18 2.26 -10.08
C PRO A 10 37.47 3.11 -9.02
N ALA A 11 37.79 2.82 -7.75
CA ALA A 11 37.71 3.63 -6.52
C ALA A 11 36.40 4.37 -6.16
N ALA A 12 35.77 3.94 -5.06
CA ALA A 12 34.74 4.67 -4.32
C ALA A 12 35.35 5.63 -3.27
N ASP A 13 34.74 6.80 -3.09
CA ASP A 13 35.01 7.81 -2.04
C ASP A 13 33.95 7.64 -0.91
N PRO A 14 34.29 7.64 0.40
CA PRO A 14 33.40 7.14 1.46
C PRO A 14 32.42 8.14 2.07
N ASP A 15 32.30 9.38 1.59
CA ASP A 15 31.44 10.40 2.23
C ASP A 15 30.29 10.86 1.32
N LEU A 16 29.15 10.13 1.34
CA LEU A 16 27.90 10.60 0.72
C LEU A 16 26.68 10.50 1.65
N ASN A 17 26.05 11.67 1.80
CA ASN A 17 24.79 11.99 2.45
C ASN A 17 23.60 11.26 1.78
N PRO A 18 22.67 10.61 2.51
CA PRO A 18 21.55 9.87 1.93
C PRO A 18 20.47 10.70 1.21
N ASP A 19 20.52 12.04 1.28
CA ASP A 19 19.53 12.92 0.64
C ASP A 19 19.98 13.56 -0.70
N LEU A 20 21.06 13.06 -1.33
CA LEU A 20 21.44 13.47 -2.69
C LEU A 20 21.89 12.24 -3.49
N ASN A 21 21.04 11.78 -4.39
CA ASN A 21 21.42 10.85 -5.45
C ASN A 21 22.36 11.59 -6.43
N PRO A 22 23.66 11.26 -6.51
CA PRO A 22 24.51 11.78 -7.56
C PRO A 22 24.16 11.01 -8.83
N ASP A 23 23.29 11.62 -9.64
CA ASP A 23 22.92 11.16 -10.97
C ASP A 23 24.17 11.21 -11.87
N THR A 24 25.02 10.18 -11.81
CA THR A 24 26.07 9.95 -12.79
C THR A 24 25.38 9.48 -14.06
N GLY A 25 25.40 10.33 -15.11
CA GLY A 25 24.62 10.21 -16.35
C GLY A 25 24.75 8.91 -17.16
N GLU A 26 25.51 7.90 -16.72
CA GLU A 26 25.50 6.54 -17.27
C GLU A 26 24.29 5.71 -16.84
N GLN A 27 23.60 6.05 -15.73
CA GLN A 27 22.50 5.25 -15.17
C GLN A 27 21.10 5.54 -15.75
N ASN A 28 21.00 6.38 -16.78
CA ASN A 28 19.73 6.65 -17.46
C ASN A 28 19.63 5.97 -18.83
N ASN A 29 20.72 5.39 -19.34
CA ASN A 29 20.65 4.55 -20.54
C ASN A 29 19.99 3.21 -20.21
N PRO A 30 19.17 2.64 -21.11
CA PRO A 30 18.66 1.29 -20.94
C PRO A 30 19.79 0.29 -20.76
N THR A 31 19.61 -0.66 -19.84
CA THR A 31 20.55 -1.78 -19.67
C THR A 31 20.57 -2.59 -20.96
N PRO A 32 21.75 -3.02 -21.47
CA PRO A 32 21.83 -3.87 -22.66
C PRO A 32 20.94 -5.11 -22.52
N ILE A 33 20.20 -5.45 -23.58
CA ILE A 33 19.18 -6.51 -23.55
C ILE A 33 19.75 -7.86 -23.11
N GLU A 34 20.97 -8.20 -23.54
CA GLU A 34 21.67 -9.44 -23.15
C GLU A 34 21.85 -9.54 -21.62
N VAL A 35 22.19 -8.42 -20.97
CA VAL A 35 22.34 -8.36 -19.50
C VAL A 35 20.97 -8.52 -18.81
N VAL A 36 19.91 -7.98 -19.40
CA VAL A 36 18.55 -8.14 -18.87
C VAL A 36 18.05 -9.59 -19.01
N GLU A 37 18.35 -10.23 -20.15
CA GLU A 37 18.03 -11.65 -20.38
C GLU A 37 18.82 -12.57 -19.45
N GLU A 38 20.10 -12.28 -19.21
CA GLU A 38 20.93 -13.00 -18.22
C GLU A 38 20.38 -12.85 -16.80
N PHE A 39 20.05 -11.62 -16.39
CA PHE A 39 19.42 -11.33 -15.10
C PHE A 39 18.12 -12.14 -14.94
N ARG A 40 17.27 -12.11 -15.96
CA ARG A 40 16.02 -12.86 -15.97
C ARG A 40 16.25 -14.36 -15.84
N ALA A 41 17.12 -14.92 -16.67
CA ALA A 41 17.43 -16.34 -16.67
C ALA A 41 18.03 -16.79 -15.32
N ALA A 42 18.83 -15.94 -14.67
CA ALA A 42 19.35 -16.21 -13.34
C ALA A 42 18.21 -16.31 -12.31
N LEU A 43 17.23 -15.40 -12.34
CA LEU A 43 16.07 -15.47 -11.45
C LEU A 43 15.17 -16.69 -11.73
N ASP A 44 14.92 -17.01 -13.00
CA ASP A 44 14.10 -18.17 -13.40
C ASP A 44 14.74 -19.51 -12.97
N ALA A 45 16.08 -19.56 -12.87
CA ALA A 45 16.82 -20.75 -12.45
C ALA A 45 16.94 -20.91 -10.92
N LEU A 46 16.57 -19.90 -10.12
CA LEU A 46 16.73 -19.96 -8.66
C LEU A 46 15.81 -20.98 -8.01
N GLY A 47 16.40 -21.90 -7.27
CA GLY A 47 15.69 -22.79 -6.38
C GLY A 47 15.21 -22.10 -5.09
N ALA A 48 14.37 -22.82 -4.34
CA ALA A 48 13.93 -22.36 -3.02
C ALA A 48 15.11 -22.15 -2.07
N GLY A 49 15.17 -20.97 -1.45
CA GLY A 49 16.24 -20.58 -0.53
C GLY A 49 17.58 -20.18 -1.17
N GLU A 50 17.70 -20.25 -2.51
CA GLU A 50 18.87 -19.72 -3.21
C GLU A 50 18.76 -18.20 -3.37
N GLU A 51 19.89 -17.49 -3.26
CA GLU A 51 19.93 -16.03 -3.29
C GLU A 51 20.62 -15.49 -4.55
N TYR A 52 19.95 -14.53 -5.17
CA TYR A 52 20.51 -13.63 -6.18
C TYR A 52 20.62 -12.21 -5.61
N VAL A 53 21.78 -11.60 -5.82
CA VAL A 53 22.12 -10.27 -5.32
C VAL A 53 22.41 -9.36 -6.50
N LEU A 54 21.70 -8.24 -6.61
CA LEU A 54 22.04 -7.22 -7.59
C LEU A 54 23.41 -6.61 -7.27
N ASP A 55 24.23 -6.43 -8.30
CA ASP A 55 25.55 -5.79 -8.22
C ASP A 55 25.56 -4.36 -8.78
N ARG A 56 24.44 -3.93 -9.39
CA ARG A 56 24.25 -2.62 -10.01
C ARG A 56 22.77 -2.28 -10.18
N ASN A 57 22.51 -1.01 -10.47
CA ASN A 57 21.19 -0.55 -10.91
C ASN A 57 20.88 -1.11 -12.32
N LEU A 58 19.63 -1.48 -12.55
CA LEU A 58 19.13 -1.93 -13.85
C LEU A 58 18.12 -0.92 -14.40
N ASN A 59 18.14 -0.70 -15.70
CA ASN A 59 17.18 0.14 -16.41
C ASN A 59 16.47 -0.70 -17.47
N LEU A 60 15.26 -1.12 -17.16
CA LEU A 60 14.41 -1.99 -17.99
C LEU A 60 13.57 -1.21 -19.00
N SER A 61 13.79 0.11 -19.16
CA SER A 61 12.89 0.98 -19.94
C SER A 61 12.76 0.61 -21.42
N ALA A 62 13.71 -0.12 -21.99
CA ALA A 62 13.69 -0.54 -23.39
C ALA A 62 12.90 -1.83 -23.67
N ILE A 63 12.37 -2.49 -22.64
CA ILE A 63 11.67 -3.77 -22.80
C ILE A 63 10.30 -3.76 -22.10
N GLU A 64 9.40 -4.61 -22.60
CA GLU A 64 8.29 -5.12 -21.81
C GLU A 64 8.82 -6.28 -20.95
N TRP A 65 8.63 -6.19 -19.64
CA TRP A 65 9.11 -7.17 -18.69
C TRP A 65 8.09 -8.29 -18.50
N GLU A 66 8.42 -9.51 -18.92
CA GLU A 66 7.62 -10.68 -18.54
C GLU A 66 7.78 -10.94 -17.02
N PRO A 67 6.73 -11.10 -16.21
CA PRO A 67 6.92 -11.36 -14.78
C PRO A 67 7.70 -12.66 -14.50
N ILE A 68 8.50 -12.66 -13.42
CA ILE A 68 9.13 -13.89 -12.90
C ILE A 68 8.12 -14.62 -12.03
N GLY A 69 7.99 -15.92 -12.26
CA GLY A 69 6.98 -16.77 -11.66
C GLY A 69 5.56 -16.39 -12.08
N THR A 70 5.04 -17.03 -13.12
CA THR A 70 3.85 -16.57 -13.83
C THR A 70 2.53 -16.94 -13.17
N ASP A 71 2.54 -17.95 -12.29
CA ASP A 71 1.36 -18.55 -11.67
C ASP A 71 1.75 -19.45 -10.49
N GLU A 72 0.75 -20.05 -9.83
CA GLU A 72 0.92 -20.93 -8.68
C GLU A 72 1.78 -22.18 -8.91
N ASN A 73 1.90 -22.69 -10.15
CA ASN A 73 2.74 -23.84 -10.47
C ASN A 73 4.18 -23.44 -10.82
N ASN A 74 4.37 -22.17 -11.17
CA ASN A 74 5.65 -21.59 -11.57
C ASN A 74 6.11 -20.53 -10.57
N ALA A 75 5.66 -20.59 -9.31
CA ALA A 75 5.93 -19.55 -8.33
C ALA A 75 7.44 -19.33 -8.12
N PHE A 76 7.84 -18.05 -7.96
CA PHE A 76 9.18 -17.74 -7.49
C PHE A 76 9.31 -18.09 -5.99
N GLN A 77 10.36 -18.81 -5.63
CA GLN A 77 10.60 -19.34 -4.27
C GLN A 77 11.98 -18.96 -3.71
N GLY A 78 12.78 -18.23 -4.51
CA GLY A 78 14.14 -17.83 -4.15
C GLY A 78 14.20 -16.59 -3.25
N ILE A 79 15.42 -16.11 -3.05
CA ILE A 79 15.73 -14.85 -2.37
C ILE A 79 16.25 -13.86 -3.42
N PHE A 80 15.52 -12.77 -3.62
CA PHE A 80 15.96 -11.64 -4.43
C PHE A 80 16.41 -10.49 -3.53
N ASN A 81 17.71 -10.20 -3.56
CA ASN A 81 18.33 -9.15 -2.77
C ASN A 81 18.77 -8.01 -3.72
N GLY A 82 18.09 -6.87 -3.62
CA GLY A 82 18.42 -5.69 -4.40
C GLY A 82 19.71 -5.02 -3.94
N ASN A 83 20.23 -5.32 -2.75
CA ASN A 83 21.47 -4.76 -2.20
C ASN A 83 21.54 -3.23 -2.26
N GLY A 84 20.39 -2.57 -2.10
CA GLY A 84 20.23 -1.11 -2.18
C GLY A 84 20.17 -0.56 -3.61
N HIS A 85 20.20 -1.42 -4.64
CA HIS A 85 20.12 -1.01 -6.03
C HIS A 85 18.68 -0.74 -6.49
N THR A 86 18.59 -0.05 -7.62
CA THR A 86 17.33 0.36 -8.26
C THR A 86 17.10 -0.40 -9.56
N ILE A 87 15.87 -0.88 -9.74
CA ILE A 87 15.31 -1.27 -11.04
C ILE A 87 14.46 -0.11 -11.56
N LYS A 88 14.96 0.60 -12.57
CA LYS A 88 14.26 1.70 -13.25
C LYS A 88 13.51 1.21 -14.47
N GLY A 89 12.44 1.91 -14.83
CA GLY A 89 11.74 1.70 -16.10
C GLY A 89 10.97 0.39 -16.17
N LEU A 90 10.60 -0.21 -15.03
CA LEU A 90 9.82 -1.45 -15.03
C LEU A 90 8.48 -1.23 -15.75
N ASN A 91 8.23 -1.99 -16.81
CA ASN A 91 6.97 -2.02 -17.55
C ASN A 91 6.56 -3.50 -17.69
N PRO A 92 5.81 -4.07 -16.73
CA PRO A 92 5.53 -5.49 -16.72
C PRO A 92 4.47 -5.86 -17.75
N ALA A 93 4.49 -7.09 -18.25
CA ALA A 93 3.50 -7.58 -19.19
C ALA A 93 2.10 -7.65 -18.57
N ASP A 94 1.09 -7.39 -19.39
CA ASP A 94 -0.33 -7.32 -19.01
C ASP A 94 -0.95 -8.73 -18.83
N ARG A 95 -0.68 -9.37 -17.67
CA ARG A 95 -1.07 -10.76 -17.34
C ARG A 95 -1.83 -10.88 -16.01
N ARG A 96 -2.41 -12.07 -15.75
CA ARG A 96 -3.24 -12.38 -14.56
C ARG A 96 -2.63 -11.87 -13.25
N TYR A 97 -1.34 -12.15 -13.04
CA TYR A 97 -0.54 -11.61 -11.96
C TYR A 97 0.63 -10.84 -12.58
N THR A 98 0.79 -9.58 -12.20
CA THR A 98 1.75 -8.69 -12.85
C THR A 98 2.55 -7.86 -11.84
N GLY A 99 3.82 -7.65 -12.18
CA GLY A 99 4.87 -7.04 -11.35
C GLY A 99 6.26 -7.44 -11.85
N LEU A 100 7.30 -7.11 -11.09
CA LEU A 100 8.62 -7.74 -11.30
C LEU A 100 8.49 -9.27 -11.17
N PHE A 101 7.74 -9.72 -10.17
CA PHE A 101 7.28 -11.08 -9.98
C PHE A 101 5.77 -11.19 -10.25
N GLY A 102 5.32 -12.26 -10.89
CA GLY A 102 3.89 -12.54 -11.04
C GLY A 102 3.34 -13.14 -9.75
N TYR A 103 3.90 -14.27 -9.34
CA TYR A 103 3.48 -15.09 -8.21
C TYR A 103 4.69 -15.54 -7.41
N THR A 104 4.65 -15.37 -6.10
CA THR A 104 5.67 -15.88 -5.17
C THR A 104 5.06 -16.82 -4.13
N ASP A 105 5.79 -17.88 -3.75
CA ASP A 105 5.43 -18.77 -2.63
C ASP A 105 6.69 -19.12 -1.82
N GLY A 106 6.79 -18.62 -0.58
CA GLY A 106 7.96 -18.87 0.25
C GLY A 106 9.21 -18.06 -0.13
N ALA A 107 9.07 -17.04 -0.99
CA ALA A 107 10.19 -16.20 -1.42
C ALA A 107 10.59 -15.14 -0.39
N THR A 108 11.77 -14.56 -0.58
CA THR A 108 12.19 -13.32 0.09
C THR A 108 12.61 -12.29 -0.94
N ILE A 109 12.11 -11.06 -0.84
CA ILE A 109 12.46 -9.94 -1.70
C ILE A 109 12.86 -8.79 -0.79
N LYS A 110 14.09 -8.28 -0.92
CA LYS A 110 14.61 -7.26 0.00
C LYS A 110 15.55 -6.24 -0.61
N ASP A 111 15.71 -5.12 0.09
CA ASP A 111 16.73 -4.09 -0.16
C ASP A 111 16.71 -3.54 -1.59
N LEU A 112 15.54 -3.15 -2.08
CA LEU A 112 15.32 -2.84 -3.49
C LEU A 112 14.51 -1.56 -3.67
N THR A 113 14.90 -0.75 -4.66
CA THR A 113 14.03 0.32 -5.18
C THR A 113 13.52 -0.05 -6.58
N ILE A 114 12.22 0.11 -6.83
CA ILE A 114 11.61 -0.04 -8.17
C ILE A 114 10.98 1.28 -8.59
N ASP A 115 11.41 1.80 -9.72
CA ASP A 115 10.78 2.95 -10.38
C ASP A 115 10.08 2.48 -11.65
N MET A 116 8.74 2.39 -11.61
CA MET A 116 7.93 1.92 -12.73
C MET A 116 7.73 3.00 -13.78
N GLN A 117 7.62 2.58 -15.04
CA GLN A 117 6.97 3.40 -16.06
C GLN A 117 5.47 3.50 -15.79
N ASP A 118 4.79 4.42 -16.47
CA ASP A 118 3.33 4.47 -16.50
C ASP A 118 2.80 3.16 -17.07
N PHE A 119 2.34 2.26 -16.19
CA PHE A 119 1.82 0.96 -16.56
C PHE A 119 0.31 1.04 -16.78
N SER A 120 -0.15 0.62 -17.96
CA SER A 120 -1.56 0.64 -18.33
C SER A 120 -2.07 -0.77 -18.60
N VAL A 121 -3.11 -1.17 -17.88
CA VAL A 121 -3.78 -2.46 -18.03
C VAL A 121 -4.95 -2.33 -19.01
N THR A 122 -4.87 -3.14 -20.07
CA THR A 122 -5.86 -3.22 -21.14
C THR A 122 -6.42 -4.64 -21.30
N ASN A 123 -5.72 -5.66 -20.79
CA ASN A 123 -6.16 -7.04 -20.78
C ASN A 123 -7.22 -7.25 -19.69
N SER A 124 -8.30 -7.91 -20.09
CA SER A 124 -9.44 -8.12 -19.22
C SER A 124 -9.21 -9.23 -18.17
N ASN A 125 -8.20 -10.10 -18.34
CA ASN A 125 -7.95 -11.23 -17.44
C ASN A 125 -7.05 -10.90 -16.23
N ILE A 126 -6.56 -9.66 -16.08
CA ILE A 126 -5.75 -9.27 -14.92
C ILE A 126 -6.56 -9.40 -13.63
N SER A 127 -5.94 -10.02 -12.63
CA SER A 127 -6.51 -10.18 -11.29
C SER A 127 -5.71 -9.42 -10.24
N ASN A 128 -4.37 -9.43 -10.29
CA ASN A 128 -3.56 -8.79 -9.25
C ASN A 128 -2.31 -8.09 -9.80
N ILE A 129 -2.11 -6.85 -9.37
CA ILE A 129 -1.07 -5.94 -9.86
C ILE A 129 -0.29 -5.41 -8.65
N GLY A 130 1.02 -5.57 -8.65
CA GLY A 130 1.94 -4.89 -7.74
C GLY A 130 3.28 -4.66 -8.40
N ALA A 131 3.96 -3.54 -8.13
CA ALA A 131 5.26 -3.27 -8.74
C ALA A 131 6.29 -4.36 -8.45
N VAL A 132 6.27 -4.88 -7.21
CA VAL A 132 7.12 -5.97 -6.79
C VAL A 132 6.51 -7.30 -7.20
N VAL A 133 5.24 -7.53 -6.83
CA VAL A 133 4.61 -8.83 -7.00
C VAL A 133 3.10 -8.74 -7.26
N GLY A 134 2.60 -9.50 -8.22
CA GLY A 134 1.15 -9.64 -8.44
C GLY A 134 0.46 -10.33 -7.26
N PHE A 135 0.90 -11.55 -6.93
CA PHE A 135 0.34 -12.36 -5.83
C PHE A 135 1.45 -12.91 -4.93
N ALA A 136 1.45 -12.52 -3.65
CA ALA A 136 2.46 -12.89 -2.68
C ALA A 136 1.93 -13.88 -1.63
N LYS A 137 2.39 -15.13 -1.68
CA LYS A 137 2.04 -16.17 -0.71
C LYS A 137 3.27 -16.53 0.14
N ASN A 138 3.11 -16.58 1.46
CA ASN A 138 4.19 -16.91 2.40
C ASN A 138 5.53 -16.16 2.14
N THR A 139 5.45 -14.93 1.63
CA THR A 139 6.61 -14.19 1.11
C THR A 139 7.03 -13.08 2.07
N LEU A 140 8.33 -12.92 2.29
CA LEU A 140 8.86 -11.75 2.98
C LEU A 140 9.24 -10.68 1.96
N ILE A 141 8.67 -9.48 2.09
CA ILE A 141 9.05 -8.29 1.34
C ILE A 141 9.55 -7.25 2.33
N GLU A 142 10.84 -6.95 2.31
CA GLU A 142 11.48 -6.13 3.35
C GLU A 142 12.35 -5.01 2.76
N ASN A 143 12.23 -3.79 3.27
CA ASN A 143 13.06 -2.67 2.81
C ASN A 143 12.95 -2.46 1.28
N VAL A 144 11.70 -2.43 0.79
CA VAL A 144 11.40 -2.23 -0.63
C VAL A 144 10.64 -0.92 -0.84
N HIS A 145 11.10 -0.14 -1.82
CA HIS A 145 10.56 1.18 -2.11
C HIS A 145 10.13 1.28 -3.57
N VAL A 146 8.88 1.67 -3.80
CA VAL A 146 8.30 1.69 -5.16
C VAL A 146 7.73 3.05 -5.54
N SER A 147 7.92 3.45 -6.79
CA SER A 147 7.35 4.65 -7.41
C SER A 147 6.81 4.37 -8.81
N GLY A 148 5.94 5.26 -9.30
CA GLY A 148 5.36 5.17 -10.65
C GLY A 148 3.85 5.33 -10.66
N LYS A 149 3.21 4.82 -11.71
CA LYS A 149 1.77 4.94 -11.91
C LYS A 149 1.18 3.68 -12.53
N ILE A 150 0.01 3.29 -12.03
CA ILE A 150 -0.78 2.16 -12.54
C ILE A 150 -2.14 2.69 -12.97
N SER A 151 -2.51 2.45 -14.23
CA SER A 151 -3.83 2.81 -14.79
C SER A 151 -4.54 1.54 -15.24
N VAL A 152 -5.71 1.26 -14.70
CA VAL A 152 -6.49 0.04 -14.99
C VAL A 152 -7.83 0.39 -15.61
N ASN A 153 -8.10 -0.18 -16.78
CA ASN A 153 -9.42 -0.15 -17.39
C ASN A 153 -9.87 -1.58 -17.69
N LYS A 154 -10.57 -2.19 -16.71
CA LYS A 154 -10.99 -3.59 -16.76
C LYS A 154 -12.50 -3.69 -16.98
N THR A 155 -12.92 -4.49 -17.95
CA THR A 155 -14.33 -4.75 -18.23
C THR A 155 -14.78 -6.18 -17.96
N ALA A 156 -13.86 -7.13 -17.79
CA ALA A 156 -14.23 -8.51 -17.47
C ALA A 156 -14.64 -8.69 -16.00
N LEU A 157 -15.36 -9.79 -15.77
CA LEU A 157 -15.79 -10.26 -14.47
C LEU A 157 -14.59 -10.65 -13.58
N GLY A 158 -14.83 -10.69 -12.27
CA GLY A 158 -13.87 -11.15 -11.27
C GLY A 158 -13.04 -10.01 -10.69
N ASP A 159 -12.60 -10.18 -9.44
CA ASP A 159 -12.01 -9.12 -8.63
C ASP A 159 -10.66 -8.63 -9.15
N LEU A 160 -10.26 -7.43 -8.72
CA LEU A 160 -8.96 -6.83 -9.03
C LEU A 160 -8.28 -6.34 -7.75
N GLY A 161 -7.10 -6.86 -7.42
CA GLY A 161 -6.23 -6.28 -6.39
C GLY A 161 -5.12 -5.46 -7.03
N ALA A 162 -5.12 -4.15 -6.84
CA ALA A 162 -4.05 -3.25 -7.29
C ALA A 162 -3.34 -2.62 -6.09
N GLY A 163 -2.11 -3.06 -5.83
CA GLY A 163 -1.24 -2.51 -4.80
C GLY A 163 -0.02 -1.82 -5.40
N GLY A 164 0.60 -0.89 -4.66
CA GLY A 164 1.91 -0.39 -5.07
C GLY A 164 2.98 -1.48 -4.99
N ILE A 165 3.05 -2.23 -3.89
CA ILE A 165 4.03 -3.31 -3.71
C ILE A 165 3.46 -4.64 -4.17
N ALA A 166 2.30 -5.03 -3.64
CA ALA A 166 1.70 -6.34 -3.89
C ALA A 166 0.24 -6.22 -4.36
N GLY A 167 -0.16 -6.93 -5.41
CA GLY A 167 -1.58 -6.97 -5.77
C GLY A 167 -2.43 -7.69 -4.70
N TRP A 168 -1.91 -8.80 -4.18
CA TRP A 168 -2.55 -9.57 -3.12
C TRP A 168 -1.52 -10.21 -2.18
N THR A 169 -1.82 -10.28 -0.89
CA THR A 169 -1.02 -11.03 0.10
C THR A 169 -1.82 -12.18 0.70
N LEU A 170 -1.15 -13.32 0.95
CA LEU A 170 -1.78 -14.51 1.53
C LEU A 170 -0.81 -15.30 2.44
N GLY A 171 -1.37 -16.00 3.43
CA GLY A 171 -0.62 -16.91 4.28
C GLY A 171 0.27 -16.15 5.24
N THR A 172 1.53 -16.56 5.39
CA THR A 172 2.48 -15.90 6.29
C THR A 172 3.20 -14.71 5.64
N THR A 173 2.67 -14.14 4.56
CA THR A 173 3.29 -13.00 3.86
C THR A 173 3.44 -11.80 4.80
N ARG A 174 4.61 -11.15 4.76
CA ARG A 174 4.92 -9.94 5.52
C ARG A 174 5.53 -8.89 4.60
N ILE A 175 4.97 -7.68 4.60
CA ILE A 175 5.55 -6.51 3.95
C ILE A 175 6.04 -5.59 5.06
N VAL A 176 7.34 -5.38 5.16
CA VAL A 176 7.98 -4.75 6.33
C VAL A 176 8.94 -3.65 5.90
N ASN A 177 8.96 -2.53 6.66
CA ASN A 177 9.91 -1.43 6.44
C ASN A 177 9.93 -0.90 5.01
N SER A 178 8.78 -0.87 4.35
CA SER A 178 8.67 -0.63 2.92
C SER A 178 7.81 0.60 2.61
N SER A 179 7.93 1.13 1.40
CA SER A 179 7.16 2.31 1.00
C SER A 179 6.67 2.30 -0.43
N SER A 180 5.56 3.01 -0.65
CA SER A 180 5.04 3.23 -2.00
C SER A 180 4.69 4.70 -2.25
N ARG A 181 5.11 5.21 -3.40
CA ARG A 181 4.68 6.48 -3.98
C ARG A 181 3.92 6.26 -5.29
N ILE A 182 3.42 5.05 -5.52
CA ILE A 182 2.66 4.71 -6.73
C ILE A 182 1.29 5.35 -6.68
N SER A 183 0.90 6.02 -7.77
CA SER A 183 -0.49 6.46 -7.99
C SER A 183 -1.25 5.40 -8.76
N ILE A 184 -2.49 5.10 -8.33
CA ILE A 184 -3.30 4.03 -8.92
C ILE A 184 -4.65 4.60 -9.34
N GLU A 185 -5.02 4.44 -10.61
CA GLU A 185 -6.34 4.77 -11.11
C GLU A 185 -6.98 3.50 -11.69
N ALA A 186 -8.10 3.05 -11.12
CA ALA A 186 -8.77 1.83 -11.59
C ALA A 186 -10.26 2.04 -11.86
N ILE A 187 -10.64 1.76 -13.10
CA ILE A 187 -12.02 1.69 -13.56
C ILE A 187 -12.35 0.22 -13.84
N HIS A 188 -13.32 -0.30 -13.10
CA HIS A 188 -13.76 -1.69 -13.23
C HIS A 188 -15.28 -1.77 -13.27
N THR A 189 -15.83 -2.08 -14.44
CA THR A 189 -17.28 -1.95 -14.69
C THR A 189 -18.10 -3.18 -14.29
N ASN A 190 -17.48 -4.36 -14.17
CA ASN A 190 -18.17 -5.64 -13.94
C ASN A 190 -17.56 -6.45 -12.78
N GLY A 191 -17.07 -5.80 -11.74
CA GLY A 191 -16.58 -6.48 -10.54
C GLY A 191 -16.23 -5.53 -9.40
N SER A 192 -15.46 -6.02 -8.43
CA SER A 192 -14.93 -5.22 -7.33
C SER A 192 -13.43 -5.06 -7.48
N SER A 193 -12.95 -3.83 -7.33
CA SER A 193 -11.53 -3.55 -7.20
C SER A 193 -11.16 -3.33 -5.73
N GLN A 194 -9.92 -3.63 -5.38
CA GLN A 194 -9.27 -3.30 -4.13
C GLN A 194 -7.98 -2.55 -4.46
N ILE A 195 -7.93 -1.28 -4.09
CA ILE A 195 -6.81 -0.38 -4.38
C ILE A 195 -6.14 -0.01 -3.06
N GLY A 196 -4.84 -0.29 -2.96
CA GLY A 196 -4.04 0.14 -1.82
C GLY A 196 -2.67 0.65 -2.22
N GLY A 197 -2.14 1.62 -1.48
CA GLY A 197 -0.78 2.12 -1.75
C GLY A 197 0.29 1.05 -1.56
N ILE A 198 0.11 0.11 -0.61
CA ILE A 198 1.03 -1.02 -0.40
C ILE A 198 0.47 -2.30 -1.01
N ALA A 199 -0.75 -2.70 -0.64
CA ALA A 199 -1.37 -3.94 -1.10
C ALA A 199 -2.79 -3.72 -1.65
N GLY A 200 -3.17 -4.37 -2.75
CA GLY A 200 -4.57 -4.35 -3.19
C GLY A 200 -5.49 -4.99 -2.14
N GLY A 201 -5.27 -6.28 -1.88
CA GLY A 201 -5.88 -7.00 -0.76
C GLY A 201 -4.83 -7.58 0.19
N ASN A 202 -5.07 -7.44 1.50
CA ASN A 202 -4.19 -7.93 2.55
C ASN A 202 -4.82 -9.09 3.35
N ARG A 203 -4.21 -10.26 3.27
CA ARG A 203 -4.46 -11.41 4.17
C ARG A 203 -3.18 -11.90 4.88
N GLY A 204 -2.14 -11.09 4.84
CA GLY A 204 -0.89 -11.27 5.58
C GLY A 204 -0.69 -10.14 6.58
N SER A 205 0.55 -9.68 6.72
CA SER A 205 0.90 -8.53 7.57
C SER A 205 1.59 -7.44 6.77
N ILE A 206 1.24 -6.19 7.08
CA ILE A 206 1.90 -4.99 6.59
C ILE A 206 2.37 -4.21 7.82
N GLU A 207 3.67 -4.10 8.00
CA GLU A 207 4.29 -3.62 9.23
C GLU A 207 5.28 -2.49 8.95
N ASN A 208 5.23 -1.41 9.71
CA ASN A 208 6.19 -0.30 9.60
C ASN A 208 6.31 0.22 8.14
N CYS A 209 5.20 0.38 7.45
CA CYS A 209 5.17 0.80 6.04
C CYS A 209 4.51 2.18 5.89
N TYR A 210 4.81 2.86 4.79
CA TYR A 210 4.08 4.07 4.42
C TYR A 210 3.76 4.18 2.94
N ALA A 211 2.64 4.83 2.63
CA ALA A 211 2.24 5.13 1.26
C ALA A 211 1.88 6.60 1.08
N ALA A 212 2.22 7.16 -0.09
CA ALA A 212 2.00 8.57 -0.42
C ALA A 212 1.48 8.79 -1.85
N GLY A 213 0.72 7.84 -2.38
CA GLY A 213 0.17 7.87 -3.74
C GLY A 213 -1.14 8.66 -3.86
N VAL A 214 -1.54 8.92 -5.11
CA VAL A 214 -2.90 9.39 -5.45
C VAL A 214 -3.69 8.20 -5.97
N HIS A 215 -4.78 7.86 -5.29
CA HIS A 215 -5.58 6.68 -5.62
C HIS A 215 -6.99 7.07 -6.05
N LYS A 216 -7.41 6.55 -7.21
CA LYS A 216 -8.73 6.79 -7.79
C LYS A 216 -9.39 5.48 -8.16
N GLY A 217 -10.66 5.34 -7.88
CA GLY A 217 -11.40 4.23 -8.45
C GLY A 217 -12.91 4.33 -8.40
N GLN A 218 -13.56 3.44 -9.13
CA GLN A 218 -15.01 3.37 -9.30
C GLN A 218 -15.53 2.04 -8.78
N GLN A 219 -16.59 2.05 -7.95
CA GLN A 219 -17.22 0.84 -7.39
C GLN A 219 -16.20 -0.10 -6.70
N THR A 220 -15.42 0.46 -5.78
CA THR A 220 -14.19 -0.19 -5.30
C THR A 220 -13.96 0.04 -3.80
N THR A 221 -13.05 -0.72 -3.23
CA THR A 221 -12.47 -0.43 -1.91
C THR A 221 -11.12 0.27 -2.11
N ILE A 222 -10.93 1.44 -1.49
CA ILE A 222 -9.70 2.24 -1.64
C ILE A 222 -9.13 2.56 -0.27
N GLY A 223 -7.89 2.15 -0.04
CA GLY A 223 -7.12 2.50 1.15
C GLY A 223 -5.79 3.15 0.80
N GLY A 224 -5.25 3.96 1.70
CA GLY A 224 -3.89 4.47 1.53
C GLY A 224 -2.84 3.36 1.69
N ILE A 225 -3.08 2.36 2.55
CA ILE A 225 -2.20 1.19 2.71
C ILE A 225 -2.74 -0.03 1.97
N ALA A 226 -4.00 -0.42 2.24
CA ALA A 226 -4.62 -1.58 1.60
C ALA A 226 -6.07 -1.32 1.17
N GLY A 227 -6.51 -1.85 0.03
CA GLY A 227 -7.92 -1.72 -0.38
C GLY A 227 -8.86 -2.50 0.55
N ASP A 228 -8.59 -3.80 0.68
CA ASP A 228 -9.22 -4.71 1.65
C ASP A 228 -8.17 -5.23 2.64
N ASN A 229 -8.55 -5.29 3.92
CA ASN A 229 -7.79 -5.94 4.98
C ASN A 229 -8.68 -6.94 5.68
N GLY A 230 -8.46 -8.23 5.43
CA GLY A 230 -9.42 -9.28 5.78
C GLY A 230 -8.78 -10.62 6.04
N PHE A 231 -9.60 -11.60 6.47
CA PHE A 231 -9.19 -12.99 6.65
C PHE A 231 -7.95 -13.17 7.55
N GLY A 232 -7.83 -12.35 8.60
CA GLY A 232 -6.66 -12.34 9.49
C GLY A 232 -5.57 -11.33 9.08
N GLY A 233 -5.82 -10.50 8.07
CA GLY A 233 -4.94 -9.42 7.65
C GLY A 233 -4.63 -8.43 8.77
N ARG A 234 -3.35 -8.07 8.90
CA ARG A 234 -2.84 -7.13 9.90
C ARG A 234 -2.17 -5.94 9.21
N ILE A 235 -2.48 -4.74 9.66
CA ILE A 235 -1.79 -3.51 9.29
C ILE A 235 -1.35 -2.82 10.58
N GLU A 236 -0.05 -2.78 10.81
CA GLU A 236 0.52 -2.35 12.08
C GLU A 236 1.61 -1.31 11.88
N ASN A 237 1.55 -0.25 12.66
CA ASN A 237 2.53 0.83 12.62
C ASN A 237 2.72 1.43 11.22
N CYS A 238 1.63 1.66 10.50
CA CYS A 238 1.70 2.20 9.13
C CYS A 238 1.12 3.60 9.06
N TYR A 239 1.52 4.36 8.04
CA TYR A 239 0.87 5.63 7.77
C TYR A 239 0.67 5.93 6.29
N ALA A 240 -0.38 6.67 5.98
CA ALA A 240 -0.70 7.07 4.62
C ALA A 240 -0.78 8.59 4.48
N ALA A 241 -0.36 9.07 3.32
CA ALA A 241 -0.47 10.45 2.84
C ALA A 241 -0.93 10.44 1.37
N GLY A 242 -1.16 11.62 0.80
CA GLY A 242 -1.68 11.77 -0.57
C GLY A 242 -3.19 11.95 -0.60
N SER A 243 -3.86 11.45 -1.63
CA SER A 243 -5.30 11.62 -1.79
C SER A 243 -6.00 10.39 -2.34
N ILE A 244 -7.25 10.20 -1.91
CA ILE A 244 -8.14 9.13 -2.36
C ILE A 244 -9.40 9.76 -2.96
N SER A 245 -9.79 9.29 -4.14
CA SER A 245 -11.06 9.66 -4.78
C SER A 245 -11.82 8.43 -5.27
N GLY A 246 -12.98 8.17 -4.68
CA GLY A 246 -13.89 7.09 -5.09
C GLY A 246 -15.12 7.61 -5.83
N THR A 247 -15.67 6.80 -6.74
CA THR A 247 -16.98 7.04 -7.34
C THR A 247 -17.93 5.84 -7.19
N ASN A 248 -19.24 6.07 -7.31
CA ASN A 248 -20.29 5.06 -7.15
C ASN A 248 -20.26 4.39 -5.76
N ASN A 249 -20.60 3.10 -5.66
CA ASN A 249 -20.63 2.35 -4.39
C ASN A 249 -19.21 2.02 -3.90
N SER A 250 -18.45 3.05 -3.54
CA SER A 250 -17.06 2.92 -3.08
C SER A 250 -16.94 3.05 -1.56
N MET A 251 -16.00 2.29 -1.00
CA MET A 251 -15.57 2.38 0.40
C MET A 251 -14.16 2.92 0.43
N ALA A 252 -13.96 4.08 1.07
CA ALA A 252 -12.67 4.75 1.11
C ALA A 252 -12.23 5.05 2.54
N GLY A 253 -11.01 4.65 2.87
CA GLY A 253 -10.39 5.00 4.14
C GLY A 253 -8.93 5.41 3.99
N GLY A 254 -8.43 6.25 4.89
CA GLY A 254 -7.03 6.69 4.81
C GLY A 254 -6.02 5.55 4.94
N ILE A 255 -6.33 4.49 5.70
CA ILE A 255 -5.51 3.27 5.78
C ILE A 255 -6.13 2.15 4.94
N THR A 256 -7.42 1.85 5.14
CA THR A 256 -8.13 0.78 4.41
C THR A 256 -9.48 1.21 3.85
N GLY A 257 -9.85 0.74 2.66
CA GLY A 257 -11.24 0.87 2.19
C GLY A 257 -12.19 0.02 3.03
N TRP A 258 -11.85 -1.26 3.19
CA TRP A 258 -12.64 -2.22 3.94
C TRP A 258 -11.77 -3.01 4.92
N ASN A 259 -12.06 -2.88 6.21
CA ASN A 259 -11.50 -3.75 7.25
C ASN A 259 -12.51 -4.90 7.47
N SER A 260 -12.31 -5.98 6.74
CA SER A 260 -13.28 -7.06 6.58
C SER A 260 -13.07 -8.19 7.59
N SER A 261 -14.07 -9.05 7.70
CA SER A 261 -14.11 -10.14 8.69
C SER A 261 -14.83 -11.32 8.09
N PHE A 262 -14.27 -12.51 8.27
CA PHE A 262 -14.82 -13.77 7.77
C PHE A 262 -15.38 -14.63 8.90
N SER A 263 -14.73 -14.61 10.06
CA SER A 263 -15.18 -15.30 11.27
C SER A 263 -14.75 -14.54 12.53
N SER A 264 -15.21 -14.99 13.70
CA SER A 264 -14.77 -14.42 15.00
C SER A 264 -13.28 -14.61 15.30
N THR A 265 -12.55 -15.43 14.52
CA THR A 265 -11.12 -15.70 14.69
C THR A 265 -10.30 -15.28 13.47
N SER A 266 -10.94 -14.75 12.43
CA SER A 266 -10.29 -14.35 11.17
C SER A 266 -10.92 -13.05 10.68
N PHE A 267 -10.30 -11.96 11.11
CA PHE A 267 -10.77 -10.60 10.91
C PHE A 267 -9.61 -9.64 10.66
N GLY A 268 -9.91 -8.51 10.04
CA GLY A 268 -8.96 -7.44 9.79
C GLY A 268 -8.59 -6.72 11.08
N PHE A 269 -7.29 -6.45 11.24
CA PHE A 269 -6.72 -5.76 12.39
C PHE A 269 -5.88 -4.57 11.93
N ILE A 270 -6.21 -3.36 12.40
CA ILE A 270 -5.46 -2.13 12.14
C ILE A 270 -5.01 -1.56 13.48
N GLN A 271 -3.70 -1.39 13.67
CA GLN A 271 -3.17 -0.89 14.93
C GLN A 271 -2.00 0.08 14.78
N ASN A 272 -2.01 1.12 15.62
CA ASN A 272 -0.95 2.12 15.70
C ASN A 272 -0.70 2.81 14.35
N CYS A 273 -1.77 3.07 13.59
CA CYS A 273 -1.68 3.68 12.27
C CYS A 273 -2.17 5.12 12.30
N TYR A 274 -1.70 5.96 11.37
CA TYR A 274 -2.28 7.29 11.15
C TYR A 274 -2.41 7.65 9.69
N SER A 275 -3.34 8.54 9.37
CA SER A 275 -3.55 9.02 8.01
C SER A 275 -3.60 10.54 7.96
N THR A 276 -2.93 11.13 6.98
CA THR A 276 -3.11 12.54 6.56
C THR A 276 -3.83 12.66 5.22
N VAL A 277 -4.25 11.53 4.62
CA VAL A 277 -4.87 11.46 3.29
C VAL A 277 -6.14 12.30 3.20
N SER A 278 -6.29 13.11 2.14
CA SER A 278 -7.60 13.67 1.77
C SER A 278 -8.48 12.58 1.14
N VAL A 279 -9.65 12.30 1.71
CA VAL A 279 -10.54 11.23 1.22
C VAL A 279 -11.83 11.82 0.68
N LYS A 280 -12.15 11.51 -0.58
CA LYS A 280 -13.37 11.95 -1.25
C LYS A 280 -14.10 10.80 -1.90
N VAL A 281 -15.41 10.67 -1.69
CA VAL A 281 -16.25 9.72 -2.45
C VAL A 281 -17.50 10.41 -2.99
N ALA A 282 -17.73 10.30 -4.29
CA ALA A 282 -18.90 10.87 -4.95
C ALA A 282 -19.73 9.77 -5.63
N ALA A 283 -21.00 9.62 -5.27
CA ALA A 283 -21.87 8.61 -5.87
C ALA A 283 -23.21 9.18 -6.33
N GLU A 284 -23.83 8.46 -7.26
CA GLU A 284 -25.17 8.75 -7.75
C GLU A 284 -26.24 8.41 -6.69
N VAL A 285 -27.45 8.94 -6.90
CA VAL A 285 -28.60 8.71 -6.00
C VAL A 285 -28.93 7.22 -5.93
N GLY A 286 -29.17 6.71 -4.73
CA GLY A 286 -29.52 5.31 -4.48
C GLY A 286 -28.33 4.41 -4.14
N LEU A 287 -27.10 4.93 -4.17
CA LEU A 287 -25.90 4.23 -3.73
C LEU A 287 -25.51 4.61 -2.29
N GLU A 288 -24.87 3.67 -1.62
CA GLU A 288 -24.24 3.89 -0.32
C GLU A 288 -22.76 4.25 -0.55
N VAL A 289 -22.23 5.14 0.28
CA VAL A 289 -20.77 5.35 0.34
C VAL A 289 -20.29 5.34 1.76
N TYR A 290 -19.02 4.97 1.91
CA TYR A 290 -18.37 4.78 3.20
C TYR A 290 -17.05 5.55 3.18
N VAL A 291 -16.94 6.58 4.02
CA VAL A 291 -15.76 7.44 4.10
C VAL A 291 -15.26 7.50 5.53
N GLY A 292 -14.00 7.10 5.77
CA GLY A 292 -13.39 7.33 7.06
C GLY A 292 -11.93 7.72 7.01
N GLY A 293 -11.44 8.35 8.08
CA GLY A 293 -10.05 8.77 8.14
C GLY A 293 -9.07 7.61 8.25
N ILE A 294 -9.47 6.50 8.90
CA ILE A 294 -8.69 5.25 8.96
C ILE A 294 -9.29 4.17 8.06
N ALA A 295 -10.57 3.85 8.22
CA ALA A 295 -11.26 2.85 7.42
C ALA A 295 -12.52 3.38 6.76
N GLY A 296 -12.86 2.95 5.53
CA GLY A 296 -14.19 3.23 4.98
C GLY A 296 -15.27 2.47 5.77
N ARG A 297 -15.08 1.17 5.91
CA ARG A 297 -15.98 0.28 6.66
C ARG A 297 -15.20 -0.66 7.57
N ASN A 298 -15.69 -0.82 8.81
CA ASN A 298 -15.22 -1.82 9.77
C ASN A 298 -16.32 -2.86 10.01
N ASN A 299 -16.03 -4.12 9.69
CA ASN A 299 -16.99 -5.23 9.83
C ASN A 299 -17.06 -5.78 11.27
N PRO A 300 -18.07 -6.63 11.58
CA PRO A 300 -18.15 -7.31 12.86
C PRO A 300 -16.84 -8.03 13.22
N ASN A 301 -16.38 -7.89 14.47
CA ASN A 301 -15.11 -8.42 15.01
C ASN A 301 -13.83 -7.77 14.46
N ALA A 302 -13.88 -7.02 13.36
CA ALA A 302 -12.71 -6.32 12.84
C ALA A 302 -12.31 -5.17 13.78
N ILE A 303 -11.01 -4.96 13.96
CA ILE A 303 -10.45 -4.08 14.98
C ILE A 303 -9.71 -2.90 14.36
N ILE A 304 -9.96 -1.71 14.87
CA ILE A 304 -9.19 -0.48 14.66
C ILE A 304 -8.78 0.02 16.04
N LYS A 305 -7.49 -0.02 16.32
CA LYS A 305 -6.95 0.24 17.66
C LYS A 305 -5.80 1.24 17.65
N ASN A 306 -5.76 2.14 18.62
CA ASN A 306 -4.64 3.08 18.81
C ASN A 306 -4.32 3.91 17.54
N CYS A 307 -5.32 4.16 16.70
CA CYS A 307 -5.14 4.85 15.43
C CYS A 307 -5.44 6.34 15.55
N VAL A 308 -4.86 7.12 14.63
CA VAL A 308 -4.92 8.58 14.65
C VAL A 308 -5.40 9.13 13.30
N ALA A 309 -6.58 9.74 13.26
CA ALA A 309 -7.09 10.39 12.06
C ALA A 309 -6.66 11.86 12.01
N ILE A 310 -5.72 12.18 11.11
CA ILE A 310 -5.17 13.53 10.89
C ILE A 310 -5.37 13.96 9.43
N ASN A 311 -6.38 13.40 8.78
CA ASN A 311 -6.70 13.62 7.38
C ASN A 311 -6.91 15.10 7.06
N ASP A 312 -6.42 15.54 5.89
CA ASP A 312 -6.61 16.93 5.45
C ASP A 312 -8.09 17.27 5.22
N SER A 313 -8.87 16.32 4.68
CA SER A 313 -10.33 16.43 4.55
C SER A 313 -10.98 15.06 4.39
N LEU A 314 -12.25 14.97 4.80
CA LEU A 314 -13.16 13.87 4.47
C LEU A 314 -14.39 14.41 3.76
N GLU A 315 -14.66 13.93 2.55
CA GLU A 315 -15.75 14.41 1.70
C GLU A 315 -16.59 13.24 1.18
N ALA A 316 -17.91 13.37 1.26
CA ALA A 316 -18.83 12.34 0.76
C ALA A 316 -20.08 12.97 0.12
N SER A 317 -20.58 12.43 -1.01
CA SER A 317 -21.81 12.93 -1.65
C SER A 317 -22.71 11.84 -2.27
N PHE A 318 -23.96 11.67 -1.79
CA PHE A 318 -24.95 10.63 -2.18
C PHE A 318 -26.22 10.68 -1.27
N SER A 319 -27.15 9.71 -1.37
CA SER A 319 -28.40 9.62 -0.59
C SER A 319 -28.37 8.93 0.80
N SER A 320 -27.58 7.85 1.00
CA SER A 320 -27.34 7.14 2.29
C SER A 320 -25.87 7.16 2.77
N LEU A 321 -25.58 7.89 3.86
CA LEU A 321 -24.22 8.31 4.22
C LEU A 321 -23.63 7.54 5.39
N TYR A 322 -22.40 7.08 5.23
CA TYR A 322 -21.55 6.64 6.32
C TYR A 322 -20.23 7.40 6.31
N LEU A 323 -20.08 8.38 7.20
CA LEU A 323 -18.85 9.15 7.37
C LEU A 323 -18.48 9.31 8.83
N GLY A 324 -17.22 9.02 9.16
CA GLY A 324 -16.65 9.22 10.50
C GLY A 324 -15.15 9.48 10.44
N ARG A 325 -14.60 10.16 11.45
CA ARG A 325 -13.15 10.48 11.46
C ARG A 325 -12.28 9.21 11.53
N ILE A 326 -12.71 8.18 12.25
CA ILE A 326 -12.01 6.90 12.33
C ILE A 326 -12.53 5.95 11.25
N THR A 327 -13.82 5.65 11.25
CA THR A 327 -14.45 4.78 10.25
C THR A 327 -15.77 5.36 9.75
N GLY A 328 -16.08 5.18 8.47
CA GLY A 328 -17.37 5.62 7.91
C GLY A 328 -18.53 4.87 8.54
N GLN A 329 -18.40 3.54 8.64
CA GLN A 329 -19.34 2.68 9.35
C GLN A 329 -18.58 1.68 10.23
N ASN A 330 -19.09 1.47 11.45
CA ASN A 330 -18.66 0.40 12.34
C ASN A 330 -19.80 -0.62 12.49
N TRP A 331 -19.88 -1.57 11.56
CA TRP A 331 -21.06 -2.43 11.45
C TRP A 331 -21.06 -3.53 12.50
N ASN A 332 -21.96 -3.43 13.49
CA ASN A 332 -22.13 -4.44 14.55
C ASN A 332 -20.80 -4.90 15.16
N SER A 333 -19.85 -3.98 15.28
CA SER A 333 -18.50 -4.26 15.74
C SER A 333 -18.21 -3.47 17.00
N THR A 334 -17.57 -4.11 17.96
CA THR A 334 -17.03 -3.47 19.16
C THR A 334 -15.53 -3.17 19.00
N GLY A 335 -14.99 -3.35 17.80
CA GLY A 335 -13.55 -3.33 17.55
C GLY A 335 -12.91 -1.94 17.46
N LEU A 336 -13.61 -0.87 17.81
CA LEU A 336 -13.00 0.46 17.94
C LEU A 336 -12.45 0.62 19.36
N ASP A 337 -11.13 0.76 19.48
CA ASP A 337 -10.45 0.84 20.77
C ASP A 337 -9.37 1.94 20.77
N ASN A 338 -9.51 2.92 21.67
CA ASN A 338 -8.46 3.90 21.94
C ASN A 338 -8.00 4.70 20.70
N ASN A 339 -8.93 5.18 19.88
CA ASN A 339 -8.64 5.96 18.69
C ASN A 339 -8.83 7.46 18.93
N ILE A 340 -7.96 8.27 18.34
CA ILE A 340 -8.01 9.74 18.45
C ILE A 340 -8.08 10.38 17.06
N ALA A 341 -8.58 11.60 16.98
CA ALA A 341 -8.75 12.32 15.73
C ALA A 341 -8.50 13.82 15.91
N LEU A 342 -8.08 14.48 14.83
CA LEU A 342 -7.97 15.93 14.78
C LEU A 342 -9.35 16.56 15.09
N GLN A 343 -9.40 17.42 16.11
CA GLN A 343 -10.64 18.00 16.62
C GLN A 343 -11.45 18.73 15.54
N ASN A 344 -10.77 19.53 14.72
CA ASN A 344 -11.37 20.32 13.64
C ASN A 344 -11.11 19.73 12.25
N LEU A 345 -11.08 18.39 12.14
CA LEU A 345 -10.93 17.69 10.87
C LEU A 345 -12.01 18.16 9.87
N PRO A 346 -11.65 18.72 8.70
CA PRO A 346 -12.63 19.18 7.73
C PRO A 346 -13.49 18.02 7.22
N ILE A 347 -14.81 18.13 7.41
CA ILE A 347 -15.80 17.14 6.95
C ILE A 347 -16.81 17.85 6.06
N THR A 348 -16.99 17.38 4.83
CA THR A 348 -17.98 17.89 3.88
C THR A 348 -18.93 16.80 3.45
N VAL A 349 -20.23 17.06 3.56
CA VAL A 349 -21.30 16.19 3.08
C VAL A 349 -22.13 16.97 2.08
N SER A 350 -22.36 16.41 0.90
CA SER A 350 -23.23 17.00 -0.12
C SER A 350 -24.36 16.04 -0.51
N ASN A 351 -25.57 16.56 -0.75
CA ASN A 351 -26.73 15.80 -1.27
C ASN A 351 -27.25 14.63 -0.42
N GLY A 352 -26.89 14.54 0.86
CA GLY A 352 -27.41 13.55 1.82
C GLY A 352 -28.34 14.17 2.88
N PRO A 353 -29.04 13.35 3.69
CA PRO A 353 -29.69 13.87 4.90
C PRO A 353 -28.65 14.56 5.77
N ASN A 354 -29.02 15.63 6.47
CA ASN A 354 -28.15 16.28 7.46
C ASN A 354 -27.72 15.22 8.50
N SER A 355 -26.56 14.62 8.34
CA SER A 355 -25.99 13.73 9.35
C SER A 355 -25.61 14.61 10.52
N THR A 356 -26.25 14.41 11.67
CA THR A 356 -25.70 14.93 12.92
C THR A 356 -24.31 14.31 13.10
N PRO A 357 -23.27 15.11 13.42
CA PRO A 357 -21.97 14.55 13.75
C PRO A 357 -22.15 13.49 14.82
N GLY A 358 -21.62 12.28 14.60
CA GLY A 358 -21.71 11.21 15.58
C GLY A 358 -20.94 11.52 16.87
N THR A 359 -21.03 10.61 17.83
CA THR A 359 -20.46 10.81 19.16
C THR A 359 -18.94 10.78 19.12
N VAL A 360 -18.29 11.79 19.66
CA VAL A 360 -16.83 11.84 19.87
C VAL A 360 -16.47 10.95 21.06
N GLY A 361 -15.45 10.11 20.90
CA GLY A 361 -14.97 9.22 21.96
C GLY A 361 -13.94 8.22 21.45
N LEU A 362 -13.13 7.68 22.36
CA LEU A 362 -12.02 6.77 22.02
C LEU A 362 -12.47 5.54 21.20
N ASN A 363 -13.69 5.08 21.47
CA ASN A 363 -14.24 3.82 20.95
C ASN A 363 -15.43 4.07 20.01
N THR A 364 -15.41 5.21 19.30
CA THR A 364 -16.47 5.62 18.37
C THR A 364 -15.92 5.85 16.97
N GLU A 365 -16.81 5.94 15.99
CA GLU A 365 -16.51 6.25 14.59
C GLU A 365 -15.80 7.60 14.41
N TYR A 366 -15.82 8.46 15.43
CA TYR A 366 -15.24 9.80 15.38
C TYR A 366 -13.94 9.93 16.18
N GLY A 367 -13.58 8.96 17.03
CA GLY A 367 -12.37 9.05 17.86
C GLY A 367 -12.47 10.19 18.89
N ALA A 368 -11.58 10.19 19.89
CA ALA A 368 -11.49 11.29 20.84
C ALA A 368 -10.72 12.48 20.25
N ASP A 369 -11.12 13.70 20.63
CA ASP A 369 -10.51 14.92 20.12
C ASP A 369 -9.05 15.09 20.55
N LYS A 370 -8.22 15.51 19.60
CA LYS A 370 -6.91 16.10 19.82
C LYS A 370 -6.71 17.33 18.95
N THR A 371 -6.13 18.37 19.52
CA THR A 371 -5.72 19.56 18.77
C THR A 371 -4.53 19.23 17.87
N ALA A 372 -4.29 20.04 16.83
CA ALA A 372 -3.12 19.89 15.98
C ALA A 372 -1.80 19.96 16.79
N LEU A 373 -1.73 20.86 17.79
CA LEU A 373 -0.56 20.98 18.66
C LEU A 373 -0.32 19.73 19.52
N GLU A 374 -1.38 19.10 20.04
CA GLU A 374 -1.24 17.85 20.77
C GLU A 374 -0.76 16.72 19.86
N LEU A 375 -1.31 16.63 18.64
CA LEU A 375 -0.90 15.63 17.64
C LEU A 375 0.53 15.85 17.13
N GLN A 376 1.07 17.06 17.23
CA GLN A 376 2.48 17.34 16.92
C GLN A 376 3.42 17.01 18.09
N SER A 377 2.88 16.61 19.24
CA SER A 377 3.65 16.16 20.39
C SER A 377 3.71 14.64 20.48
N ARG A 378 4.90 14.11 20.76
CA ARG A 378 5.10 12.68 21.06
C ARG A 378 4.15 12.16 22.14
N SER A 379 3.79 12.99 23.12
CA SER A 379 2.93 12.60 24.24
C SER A 379 1.57 12.07 23.81
N ALA A 380 1.00 12.54 22.70
CA ALA A 380 -0.26 12.02 22.18
C ALA A 380 -0.16 10.53 21.82
N TYR A 381 0.98 10.11 21.29
CA TYR A 381 1.22 8.75 20.82
C TYR A 381 1.76 7.83 21.93
N ASP A 382 2.56 8.36 22.86
CA ASP A 382 2.96 7.61 24.06
C ASP A 382 1.71 7.17 24.86
N ASN A 383 0.67 8.02 24.95
CA ASN A 383 -0.61 7.68 25.58
C ASN A 383 -1.40 6.58 24.83
N LEU A 384 -1.13 6.39 23.54
CA LEU A 384 -1.67 5.28 22.76
C LEU A 384 -0.83 4.01 22.88
N GLY A 385 0.34 4.08 23.53
CA GLY A 385 1.29 2.97 23.65
C GLY A 385 2.16 2.74 22.42
N TRP A 386 2.35 3.76 21.57
CA TRP A 386 3.21 3.64 20.39
C TRP A 386 4.68 3.47 20.79
N ASN A 387 5.40 2.59 20.08
CA ASN A 387 6.80 2.30 20.38
C ASN A 387 7.76 3.30 19.72
N PHE A 388 8.09 4.38 20.42
CA PHE A 388 9.07 5.36 19.98
C PHE A 388 10.53 4.94 20.18
N THR A 389 10.81 3.77 20.74
CA THR A 389 12.18 3.25 20.87
C THR A 389 12.60 2.51 19.60
N ALA A 390 11.70 1.71 19.03
CA ALA A 390 12.01 0.82 17.90
C ALA A 390 11.30 1.20 16.59
N VAL A 391 10.10 1.78 16.64
CA VAL A 391 9.26 1.94 15.44
C VAL A 391 9.15 3.39 14.98
N TRP A 392 8.79 4.29 15.89
CA TRP A 392 8.47 5.68 15.56
C TRP A 392 9.53 6.66 16.07
N LYS A 393 9.67 7.79 15.38
CA LYS A 393 10.41 8.98 15.85
C LYS A 393 9.65 10.25 15.47
N MET A 394 9.88 11.33 16.22
CA MET A 394 9.48 12.66 15.78
C MET A 394 10.61 13.24 14.94
N ASP A 395 10.32 13.68 13.72
CA ASP A 395 11.29 14.37 12.85
C ASP A 395 10.62 15.57 12.17
N PRO A 396 10.60 16.75 12.83
CA PRO A 396 9.96 17.95 12.32
C PRO A 396 10.49 18.44 10.97
N LYS A 397 11.66 17.97 10.51
CA LYS A 397 12.18 18.30 9.18
C LYS A 397 11.47 17.52 8.08
N LYS A 398 11.00 16.30 8.37
CA LYS A 398 10.29 15.43 7.44
C LYS A 398 8.78 15.57 7.55
N SER A 399 8.26 15.68 8.77
CA SER A 399 6.83 15.73 9.05
C SER A 399 6.55 16.36 10.42
N PRO A 400 5.46 17.11 10.59
CA PRO A 400 5.00 17.55 11.91
C PRO A 400 4.47 16.39 12.77
N TYR A 401 4.23 15.21 12.18
CA TYR A 401 3.74 14.00 12.84
C TYR A 401 4.83 12.92 12.88
N PRO A 402 4.66 11.82 13.66
CA PRO A 402 5.65 10.75 13.75
C PRO A 402 5.98 10.16 12.39
N VAL A 403 7.26 9.87 12.17
CA VAL A 403 7.75 9.12 11.02
C VAL A 403 8.34 7.80 11.49
N LEU A 404 8.47 6.85 10.58
CA LEU A 404 9.08 5.56 10.88
C LEU A 404 10.58 5.73 11.09
N ARG A 405 11.17 4.96 12.02
CA ARG A 405 12.57 5.12 12.42
C ARG A 405 13.56 4.82 11.32
N TRP A 406 13.22 3.87 10.44
CA TRP A 406 14.05 3.46 9.31
C TRP A 406 14.08 4.49 8.18
N GLN A 407 13.16 5.46 8.16
CA GLN A 407 13.19 6.62 7.24
C GLN A 407 14.24 7.61 7.67
#